data_AF-A0A349WB88-F1
#
_entry.id   AF-A0A349WB88-F1
#
_cell.length_a   1.000
_cell.length_b   1.000
_cell.length_c   1.000
_cell.angle_alpha   90.00
_cell.angle_beta   90.00
_cell.angle_gamma   90.00
#
_symmetry.space_group_name_H-M   'P 1'
#
loop_
_entity.id
_entity.type
_entity.pdbx_description
1 polymer ?
#
loop_
_entity_poly.entity_id
_entity_poly.type
_entity_poly.pdbx_seq_one_letter_code
_entity_poly.pdbx_strand_id
1 'polypeptide(L)'
;MAKIFSTVRELIYWEYAKLVAGRVAGRRQQYAFVNYVFRQFSEQKMSPASILVENKKLFLEADQCAYCGNSAELQWEHIIPLAMGGPDSIDNLVRACRSCNLEKGARDPYQWYAARHDLDGIPRLVLGKFLKLVFERYADVGLLDDSSNFKTNHVERVTLGQVFRAPALPPVSSGEK
;
A
#
# COMPACT_ATOMS: atom_id res chain seq x y z
N MET A 1 -12.55 17.26 -9.37
CA MET A 1 -12.48 17.54 -7.92
C MET A 1 -11.58 16.48 -7.30
N ALA A 2 -10.53 16.86 -6.57
CA ALA A 2 -9.70 15.88 -5.87
C ALA A 2 -10.54 15.18 -4.80
N LYS A 3 -10.45 13.86 -4.70
CA LYS A 3 -11.19 13.12 -3.68
C LYS A 3 -10.54 13.37 -2.32
N ILE A 4 -11.35 13.75 -1.34
CA ILE A 4 -10.91 14.00 0.03
C ILE A 4 -11.31 12.76 0.84
N PHE A 5 -10.39 12.28 1.67
CA PHE A 5 -10.62 11.17 2.60
C PHE A 5 -10.58 11.69 4.02
N SER A 6 -11.29 11.02 4.91
CA SER A 6 -11.35 11.32 6.34
C SER A 6 -10.66 10.24 7.18
N THR A 7 -10.51 9.03 6.65
CA THR A 7 -9.87 7.91 7.36
C THR A 7 -8.87 7.15 6.50
N VAL A 8 -8.02 6.36 7.17
CA VAL A 8 -7.07 5.46 6.53
C VAL A 8 -7.80 4.40 5.70
N ARG A 9 -8.91 3.86 6.22
CA ARG A 9 -9.75 2.90 5.50
C ARG A 9 -10.18 3.43 4.15
N GLU A 10 -10.68 4.67 4.11
CA GLU A 10 -11.16 5.28 2.86
C GLU A 10 -10.02 5.48 1.85
N LEU A 11 -8.86 5.96 2.31
CA LEU A 11 -7.67 6.09 1.46
C LEU A 11 -7.24 4.74 0.88
N ILE A 12 -7.17 3.69 1.70
CA ILE A 12 -6.78 2.35 1.26
C ILE A 12 -7.81 1.76 0.29
N TYR A 13 -9.11 1.87 0.59
CA TYR A 13 -10.17 1.40 -0.30
C TYR A 13 -10.16 2.10 -1.65
N TRP A 14 -9.81 3.38 -1.69
CA TRP A 14 -9.64 4.11 -2.94
C TRP A 14 -8.48 3.56 -3.78
N GLU A 15 -7.33 3.30 -3.15
CA GLU A 15 -6.18 2.74 -3.85
C GLU A 15 -6.43 1.29 -4.28
N TYR A 16 -7.17 0.49 -3.51
CA TYR A 16 -7.68 -0.81 -3.96
C TYR A 16 -8.61 -0.70 -5.17
N ALA A 17 -9.55 0.25 -5.16
CA ALA A 17 -10.44 0.48 -6.29
C ALA A 17 -9.65 0.83 -7.56
N LYS A 18 -8.55 1.59 -7.44
CA LYS A 18 -7.62 1.85 -8.56
C LYS A 18 -6.91 0.59 -9.03
N LEU A 19 -6.48 -0.30 -8.12
CA LEU A 19 -5.90 -1.59 -8.50
C LEU A 19 -6.89 -2.50 -9.24
N VAL A 20 -8.16 -2.52 -8.81
CA VAL A 20 -9.23 -3.24 -9.51
C VAL A 20 -9.47 -2.63 -10.89
N ALA A 21 -9.55 -1.30 -10.99
CA ALA A 21 -9.68 -0.60 -12.27
C ALA A 21 -8.51 -0.90 -13.21
N GLY A 22 -7.28 -0.91 -12.71
CA GLY A 22 -6.10 -1.28 -13.50
C GLY A 22 -6.18 -2.71 -14.05
N ARG A 23 -6.70 -3.67 -13.26
CA ARG A 23 -6.86 -5.07 -13.69
C ARG A 23 -7.99 -5.25 -14.71
N VAL A 24 -9.14 -4.59 -14.50
CA VAL A 24 -10.36 -4.82 -15.29
C VAL A 24 -10.42 -3.91 -16.51
N ALA A 25 -10.06 -2.64 -16.37
CA ALA A 25 -10.15 -1.63 -17.41
C ALA A 25 -8.79 -1.26 -18.02
N GLY A 26 -7.70 -1.93 -17.64
CA GLY A 26 -6.35 -1.68 -18.13
C GLY A 26 -5.71 -0.36 -17.65
N ARG A 27 -6.45 0.49 -16.93
CA ARG A 27 -5.96 1.79 -16.43
C ARG A 27 -6.47 2.11 -15.03
N ARG A 28 -5.57 2.57 -14.16
CA ARG A 28 -5.88 2.88 -12.75
C ARG A 28 -6.70 4.17 -12.58
N GLN A 29 -6.60 5.11 -13.53
CA GLN A 29 -7.30 6.40 -13.49
C GLN A 29 -8.66 6.39 -14.19
N GLN A 30 -9.31 5.23 -14.34
CA GLN A 30 -10.71 5.14 -14.78
C GLN A 30 -11.65 5.62 -13.68
N TYR A 31 -11.65 6.92 -13.34
CA TYR A 31 -12.26 7.42 -12.09
C TYR A 31 -13.75 7.16 -11.95
N ALA A 32 -14.50 7.04 -13.05
CA ALA A 32 -15.90 6.61 -12.99
C ALA A 32 -16.04 5.19 -12.41
N PHE A 33 -15.22 4.26 -12.89
CA PHE A 33 -15.19 2.87 -12.39
C PHE A 33 -14.54 2.78 -11.01
N VAL A 34 -13.46 3.53 -10.75
CA VAL A 34 -12.84 3.60 -9.42
C VAL A 34 -13.86 4.07 -8.38
N ASN A 35 -14.66 5.10 -8.67
CA ASN A 35 -15.71 5.55 -7.75
C ASN A 35 -16.79 4.49 -7.53
N TYR A 36 -17.19 3.77 -8.58
CA TYR A 36 -18.12 2.66 -8.46
C TYR A 36 -17.59 1.56 -7.52
N VAL A 37 -16.36 1.08 -7.75
CA VAL A 37 -15.72 0.03 -6.93
C VAL A 37 -15.48 0.52 -5.50
N PHE A 38 -15.03 1.75 -5.31
CA PHE A 38 -14.86 2.36 -4.00
C PHE A 38 -16.16 2.34 -3.19
N ARG A 39 -17.30 2.69 -3.80
CA ARG A 39 -18.61 2.62 -3.14
C ARG A 39 -18.94 1.19 -2.70
N GLN A 40 -18.60 0.18 -3.51
CA GLN A 40 -18.82 -1.22 -3.11
C GLN A 40 -18.02 -1.61 -1.86
N PHE A 41 -16.77 -1.13 -1.72
CA PHE A 41 -15.98 -1.33 -0.51
C PHE A 41 -16.53 -0.56 0.69
N SER A 42 -16.87 0.72 0.51
CA SER A 42 -17.43 1.56 1.59
C SER A 42 -18.77 1.05 2.12
N GLU A 43 -19.61 0.51 1.25
CA GLU A 43 -20.91 -0.09 1.59
C GLU A 43 -20.77 -1.55 2.05
N GLN A 44 -19.55 -2.06 2.21
CA GLN A 44 -19.25 -3.44 2.62
C GLN A 44 -19.86 -4.52 1.72
N LYS A 45 -20.22 -4.16 0.48
CA LYS A 45 -20.67 -5.10 -0.56
C LYS A 45 -19.51 -5.88 -1.18
N MET A 46 -18.29 -5.43 -0.92
CA MET A 46 -17.04 -6.06 -1.33
C MET A 46 -15.98 -5.86 -0.25
N SER A 47 -15.04 -6.80 -0.14
CA SER A 47 -13.85 -6.68 0.69
C SER A 47 -12.59 -6.88 -0.16
N PRO A 48 -11.46 -6.25 0.18
CA PRO A 48 -10.20 -6.55 -0.48
C PRO A 48 -9.90 -8.05 -0.40
N ALA A 49 -9.48 -8.66 -1.52
CA ALA A 49 -9.14 -10.08 -1.55
C ALA A 49 -8.01 -10.40 -0.57
N SER A 50 -7.91 -11.64 -0.09
CA SER A 50 -6.84 -12.07 0.82
C SER A 50 -5.44 -11.93 0.20
N ILE A 51 -4.41 -11.79 1.05
CA ILE A 51 -2.99 -11.67 0.65
C ILE A 51 -2.51 -12.85 -0.23
N LEU A 52 -3.21 -13.99 -0.16
CA LEU A 52 -2.96 -15.16 -0.99
C LEU A 52 -2.98 -14.85 -2.48
N VAL A 53 -3.79 -13.87 -2.92
CA VAL A 53 -3.82 -13.48 -4.34
C VAL A 53 -2.47 -12.90 -4.77
N GLU A 54 -1.88 -12.03 -3.95
CA GLU A 54 -0.56 -11.45 -4.20
C GLU A 54 0.56 -12.47 -4.02
N ASN A 55 0.49 -13.35 -3.02
CA ASN A 55 1.51 -14.39 -2.83
C ASN A 55 1.51 -15.39 -3.99
N LYS A 56 0.34 -15.78 -4.51
CA LYS A 56 0.24 -16.58 -5.74
C LYS A 56 0.86 -15.85 -6.93
N LYS A 57 0.59 -14.55 -7.10
CA LYS A 57 1.19 -13.75 -8.17
C LYS A 57 2.71 -13.64 -8.03
N LEU A 58 3.21 -13.41 -6.82
CA LEU A 58 4.65 -13.41 -6.53
C LEU A 58 5.30 -14.74 -6.92
N PHE A 59 4.67 -15.86 -6.58
CA PHE A 59 5.17 -17.19 -6.95
C PHE A 59 5.25 -17.37 -8.48
N LEU A 60 4.23 -16.92 -9.21
CA LEU A 60 4.17 -17.04 -10.67
C LEU A 60 5.13 -16.10 -11.41
N GLU A 61 5.48 -14.97 -10.81
CA GLU A 61 6.31 -13.90 -11.41
C GLU A 61 7.68 -13.77 -10.69
N ALA A 62 8.12 -14.83 -10.00
CA ALA A 62 9.31 -14.81 -9.13
C ALA A 62 10.65 -14.74 -9.90
N ASP A 63 10.62 -14.94 -11.22
CA ASP A 63 11.76 -14.87 -12.14
C ASP A 63 11.99 -13.46 -12.68
N GLN A 64 11.22 -12.47 -12.23
CA GLN A 64 11.32 -11.07 -12.66
C GLN A 64 11.31 -10.11 -11.46
N CYS A 65 11.96 -8.96 -11.65
CA CYS A 65 11.92 -7.85 -10.71
C CYS A 65 10.49 -7.29 -10.63
N ALA A 66 9.90 -7.31 -9.45
CA ALA A 66 8.56 -6.80 -9.20
C ALA A 66 8.41 -5.29 -9.47
N TYR A 67 9.52 -4.56 -9.64
CA TYR A 67 9.55 -3.13 -9.93
C TYR A 67 9.70 -2.82 -11.43
N CYS A 68 10.68 -3.43 -12.10
CA CYS A 68 11.04 -3.08 -13.49
C CYS A 68 10.90 -4.22 -14.51
N GLY A 69 10.61 -5.45 -14.07
CA GLY A 69 10.46 -6.63 -14.93
C GLY A 69 11.76 -7.30 -15.39
N ASN A 70 12.94 -6.74 -15.11
CA ASN A 70 14.21 -7.40 -15.44
C ASN A 70 14.42 -8.68 -14.61
N SER A 71 15.06 -9.70 -15.17
CA SER A 71 15.32 -11.00 -14.53
C SER A 71 16.74 -11.16 -13.98
N ALA A 72 17.62 -10.17 -14.15
CA ALA A 72 19.00 -10.24 -13.67
C ALA A 72 19.14 -9.91 -12.17
N GLU A 73 20.03 -10.64 -11.48
CA GLU A 73 20.48 -10.39 -10.10
C GLU A 73 19.33 -10.19 -9.10
N LEU A 74 18.33 -11.07 -9.12
CA LEU A 74 17.15 -10.96 -8.28
C LEU A 74 17.41 -11.32 -6.82
N GLN A 75 17.08 -10.40 -5.93
CA GLN A 75 17.16 -10.54 -4.48
C GLN A 75 15.76 -10.54 -3.86
N TRP A 76 15.64 -11.07 -2.65
CA TRP A 76 14.46 -10.86 -1.81
C TRP A 76 14.53 -9.47 -1.20
N GLU A 77 13.42 -8.73 -1.26
CA GLU A 77 13.36 -7.33 -0.86
C GLU A 77 12.09 -7.06 -0.05
N HIS A 78 12.24 -6.32 1.06
CA HIS A 78 11.14 -5.97 1.96
C HIS A 78 10.43 -4.70 1.50
N ILE A 79 9.16 -4.84 1.10
CA ILE A 79 8.31 -3.74 0.64
C ILE A 79 8.31 -2.60 1.67
N ILE A 80 7.95 -2.90 2.92
CA ILE A 80 8.19 -2.05 4.10
C ILE A 80 9.59 -2.42 4.62
N PRO A 81 10.57 -1.50 4.61
CA PRO A 81 11.93 -1.80 5.07
C PRO A 81 11.97 -2.29 6.53
N LEU A 82 12.83 -3.26 6.83
CA LEU A 82 13.06 -3.74 8.21
C LEU A 82 13.47 -2.59 9.15
N ALA A 83 14.31 -1.66 8.66
CA ALA A 83 14.71 -0.47 9.42
C ALA A 83 13.55 0.47 9.75
N MET A 84 12.41 0.35 9.06
CA MET A 84 11.16 1.07 9.35
C MET A 84 10.27 0.32 10.34
N GLY A 85 10.63 -0.90 10.76
CA GLY A 85 9.76 -1.78 11.57
C GLY A 85 8.85 -2.67 10.74
N GLY A 86 9.11 -2.83 9.43
CA GLY A 86 8.39 -3.78 8.59
C GLY A 86 8.57 -5.23 9.04
N PRO A 87 7.56 -6.10 8.88
CA PRO A 87 7.66 -7.50 9.29
C PRO A 87 8.57 -8.30 8.35
N ASP A 88 9.29 -9.28 8.90
CA ASP A 88 10.03 -10.26 8.09
C ASP A 88 9.12 -11.44 7.74
N SER A 89 8.27 -11.25 6.72
CA SER A 89 7.31 -12.26 6.27
C SER A 89 7.19 -12.25 4.75
N ILE A 90 6.72 -13.36 4.16
CA ILE A 90 6.49 -13.45 2.71
C ILE A 90 5.51 -12.39 2.21
N ASP A 91 4.60 -11.93 3.05
CA ASP A 91 3.62 -10.90 2.73
C ASP A 91 4.30 -9.56 2.45
N ASN A 92 5.41 -9.28 3.15
CA ASN A 92 6.26 -8.12 2.99
C ASN A 92 7.42 -8.32 2.01
N LEU A 93 7.56 -9.49 1.39
CA LEU A 93 8.64 -9.76 0.44
C LEU A 93 8.19 -9.72 -1.02
N VAL A 94 9.09 -9.25 -1.89
CA VAL A 94 9.04 -9.38 -3.35
C VAL A 94 10.42 -9.73 -3.92
N ARG A 95 10.50 -10.05 -5.21
CA ARG A 95 11.77 -10.17 -5.94
C ARG A 95 12.12 -8.82 -6.56
N ALA A 96 13.35 -8.36 -6.34
CA ALA A 96 13.85 -7.11 -6.91
C ALA A 96 15.24 -7.31 -7.49
N CYS A 97 15.55 -6.71 -8.65
CA CYS A 97 16.93 -6.68 -9.14
C CYS A 97 17.78 -5.79 -8.23
N ARG A 98 19.09 -6.02 -8.21
CA ARG A 98 20.06 -5.23 -7.42
C ARG A 98 19.88 -3.72 -7.59
N SER A 99 19.71 -3.25 -8.82
CA SER A 99 19.55 -1.81 -9.13
C SER A 99 18.30 -1.21 -8.46
N CYS A 100 17.13 -1.81 -8.65
CA CYS A 100 15.89 -1.34 -8.03
C CYS A 100 15.93 -1.45 -6.50
N ASN A 101 16.49 -2.54 -5.97
CA ASN A 101 16.63 -2.73 -4.52
C ASN A 101 17.49 -1.61 -3.89
N LEU A 102 18.66 -1.33 -4.49
CA LEU A 102 19.54 -0.24 -4.05
C LEU A 102 18.89 1.14 -4.21
N GLU A 103 18.20 1.38 -5.33
CA GLU A 103 17.53 2.66 -5.58
C GLU A 103 16.41 2.88 -4.55
N LYS A 104 15.56 1.89 -4.28
CA LYS A 104 14.50 1.99 -3.26
C LYS A 104 15.10 2.32 -1.90
N GLY A 105 16.09 1.54 -1.47
CA GLY A 105 16.77 1.70 -0.18
C GLY A 105 15.80 1.61 1.01
N ALA A 106 15.98 2.48 2.00
CA ALA A 106 15.16 2.51 3.22
C ALA A 106 13.78 3.20 3.06
N ARG A 107 13.28 3.34 1.82
CA ARG A 107 11.97 3.92 1.51
C ARG A 107 10.93 2.82 1.31
N ASP A 108 9.69 3.11 1.68
CA ASP A 108 8.55 2.32 1.21
C ASP A 108 8.22 2.66 -0.26
N PRO A 109 7.34 1.89 -0.94
CA PRO A 109 7.05 2.11 -2.36
C PRO A 109 6.47 3.49 -2.66
N TYR A 110 5.60 4.05 -1.80
CA TYR A 110 5.04 5.37 -2.06
C TYR A 110 6.09 6.46 -1.91
N GLN A 111 6.95 6.39 -0.89
CA GLN A 111 8.07 7.31 -0.73
C GLN A 111 9.04 7.26 -1.91
N TRP A 112 9.35 6.06 -2.40
CA TRP A 112 10.25 5.91 -3.55
C TRP A 112 9.63 6.44 -4.84
N TYR A 113 8.38 6.08 -5.15
CA TYR A 113 7.71 6.53 -6.37
C TYR A 113 7.27 8.01 -6.31
N ALA A 114 7.09 8.59 -5.11
CA ALA A 114 6.93 10.03 -4.94
C ALA A 114 8.14 10.80 -5.46
N ALA A 115 9.36 10.34 -5.11
CA ALA A 115 10.61 10.94 -5.58
C ALA A 115 10.79 10.81 -7.10
N ARG A 116 10.01 9.95 -7.76
CA ARG A 116 9.95 9.77 -9.21
C ARG A 116 8.76 10.50 -9.86
N HIS A 117 7.98 11.24 -9.07
CA HIS A 117 6.74 11.90 -9.49
C HIS A 117 5.70 10.95 -10.12
N ASP A 118 5.67 9.68 -9.71
CA ASP A 118 4.83 8.65 -10.33
C ASP A 118 4.19 7.69 -9.32
N LEU A 119 3.35 8.21 -8.42
CA LEU A 119 2.67 7.39 -7.40
C LEU A 119 1.79 6.28 -7.99
N ASP A 120 1.28 6.45 -9.20
CA ASP A 120 0.41 5.48 -9.85
C ASP A 120 1.20 4.40 -10.61
N GLY A 121 2.50 4.60 -10.83
CA GLY A 121 3.43 3.65 -11.46
C GLY A 121 3.88 2.49 -10.58
N ILE A 122 3.57 2.50 -9.27
CA ILE A 122 3.93 1.40 -8.36
C ILE A 122 3.30 0.09 -8.88
N PRO A 123 4.06 -0.98 -9.16
CA PRO A 123 3.51 -2.20 -9.75
C PRO A 123 2.43 -2.86 -8.91
N ARG A 124 1.48 -3.54 -9.57
CA ARG A 124 0.28 -4.09 -8.92
C ARG A 124 0.61 -5.05 -7.79
N LEU A 125 1.63 -5.90 -7.97
CA LEU A 125 2.05 -6.85 -6.94
C LEU A 125 2.51 -6.11 -5.68
N VAL A 126 3.46 -5.19 -5.85
CA VAL A 126 4.05 -4.37 -4.78
C VAL A 126 2.97 -3.57 -4.07
N LEU A 127 2.18 -2.77 -4.81
CA LEU A 127 1.17 -1.90 -4.20
C LEU A 127 0.08 -2.72 -3.50
N GLY A 128 -0.31 -3.87 -4.08
CA GLY A 128 -1.31 -4.74 -3.47
C GLY A 128 -0.88 -5.33 -2.14
N LYS A 129 0.39 -5.74 -2.01
CA LYS A 129 0.99 -6.23 -0.76
C LYS A 129 1.16 -5.10 0.25
N PHE A 130 1.72 -3.97 -0.18
CA PHE A 130 1.87 -2.77 0.64
C PHE A 130 0.55 -2.36 1.31
N LEU A 131 -0.53 -2.23 0.52
CA LEU A 131 -1.85 -1.82 1.01
C LEU A 131 -2.44 -2.80 2.04
N LYS A 132 -2.12 -4.09 1.97
CA LYS A 132 -2.55 -5.08 2.98
C LYS A 132 -1.81 -4.90 4.29
N LEU A 133 -0.49 -4.80 4.20
CA LEU A 133 0.37 -4.63 5.37
C LEU A 133 0.00 -3.38 6.16
N VAL A 134 -0.18 -2.24 5.48
CA VAL A 134 -0.62 -1.01 6.16
C VAL A 134 -2.04 -1.15 6.70
N PHE A 135 -2.97 -1.76 5.97
CA PHE A 135 -4.35 -1.96 6.46
C PHE A 135 -4.37 -2.77 7.76
N GLU A 136 -3.71 -3.92 7.77
CA GLU A 136 -3.59 -4.79 8.95
C GLU A 136 -2.93 -4.04 10.10
N ARG A 137 -1.81 -3.35 9.84
CA ARG A 137 -1.11 -2.59 10.87
C ARG A 137 -1.96 -1.48 11.48
N TYR A 138 -2.68 -0.70 10.68
CA TYR A 138 -3.59 0.35 11.17
C TYR A 138 -4.79 -0.24 11.92
N ALA A 139 -5.29 -1.42 11.52
CA ALA A 139 -6.33 -2.15 12.24
C ALA A 139 -5.84 -2.60 13.62
N ASP A 140 -4.64 -3.19 13.69
CA ASP A 140 -4.05 -3.71 14.93
C ASP A 140 -3.84 -2.62 15.99
N VAL A 141 -3.53 -1.39 15.58
CA VAL A 141 -3.37 -0.25 16.49
C VAL A 141 -4.63 0.59 16.66
N GLY A 142 -5.76 0.17 16.08
CA GLY A 142 -7.05 0.85 16.24
C GLY A 142 -7.18 2.21 15.53
N LEU A 143 -6.35 2.48 14.52
CA LEU A 143 -6.28 3.78 13.84
C LEU A 143 -6.94 3.79 12.45
N LEU A 144 -7.48 2.65 11.99
CA LEU A 144 -8.00 2.47 10.64
C LEU A 144 -9.16 3.44 10.30
N ASP A 145 -10.02 3.73 11.28
CA ASP A 145 -11.18 4.61 11.16
C ASP A 145 -11.05 5.90 12.01
N ASP A 146 -9.89 6.15 12.62
CA ASP A 146 -9.64 7.34 13.44
C ASP A 146 -9.42 8.59 12.56
N SER A 147 -10.48 9.38 12.40
CA SER A 147 -10.44 10.62 11.63
C SER A 147 -9.58 11.72 12.28
N SER A 148 -9.40 11.68 13.59
CA SER A 148 -8.56 12.65 14.31
C SER A 148 -7.08 12.38 14.04
N ASN A 149 -6.67 11.11 14.17
CA ASN A 149 -5.33 10.67 13.87
C ASN A 149 -4.98 10.88 12.39
N PHE A 150 -5.90 10.53 11.48
CA PHE A 150 -5.71 10.73 10.04
C PHE A 150 -5.35 12.19 9.71
N LYS A 151 -6.05 13.15 10.32
CA LYS A 151 -5.78 14.59 10.14
C LYS A 151 -4.51 15.04 10.83
N THR A 152 -4.35 14.69 12.11
CA THR A 152 -3.24 15.16 12.97
C THR A 152 -1.89 14.68 12.47
N ASN A 153 -1.83 13.45 11.95
CA ASN A 153 -0.61 12.87 11.39
C ASN A 153 -0.50 13.06 9.88
N HIS A 154 -1.39 13.85 9.28
CA HIS A 154 -1.42 14.12 7.84
C HIS A 154 -1.28 12.83 7.01
N VAL A 155 -2.11 11.82 7.32
CA VAL A 155 -2.02 10.52 6.67
C VAL A 155 -2.46 10.66 5.21
N GLU A 156 -1.55 10.32 4.31
CA GLU A 156 -1.72 10.34 2.87
C GLU A 156 -0.89 9.21 2.25
N ARG A 157 -0.91 9.07 0.92
CA ARG A 157 -0.19 7.97 0.23
C ARG A 157 1.28 7.86 0.65
N VAL A 158 1.99 8.98 0.72
CA VAL A 158 3.44 8.99 1.02
C VAL A 158 3.78 8.85 2.50
N THR A 159 2.82 9.10 3.39
CA THR A 159 2.97 8.93 4.85
C THR A 159 2.30 7.65 5.36
N LEU A 160 1.61 6.89 4.50
CA LEU A 160 0.84 5.72 4.90
C LEU A 160 1.71 4.65 5.59
N GLY A 161 2.94 4.45 5.14
CA GLY A 161 3.89 3.50 5.74
C GLY A 161 4.43 3.91 7.12
N GLN A 162 4.22 5.15 7.57
CA GLN A 162 4.78 5.65 8.84
C GLN A 162 4.25 4.92 10.08
N VAL A 163 3.11 4.23 9.97
CA VAL A 163 2.52 3.41 11.04
C VAL A 163 3.44 2.27 11.53
N PHE A 164 4.45 1.92 10.75
CA PHE A 164 5.45 0.91 11.12
C PHE A 164 6.59 1.46 11.98
N ARG A 165 6.88 2.77 11.93
CA ARG A 165 8.01 3.36 12.65
C ARG A 165 7.80 3.35 14.16
N ALA A 166 8.89 3.36 14.92
CA ALA A 166 8.87 3.52 16.38
C ALA A 166 9.21 4.97 16.80
N PRO A 167 8.48 5.57 17.77
CA PRO A 167 7.20 5.06 18.28
C PRO A 167 6.16 5.04 17.17
N ALA A 168 5.30 4.01 17.16
CA ALA A 168 4.16 3.98 16.24
C ALA A 168 3.33 5.24 16.44
N LEU A 169 2.63 5.69 15.38
CA LEU A 169 1.71 6.82 15.47
C LEU A 169 0.91 6.71 16.77
N PRO A 170 0.98 7.70 17.68
CA PRO A 170 0.41 7.56 19.00
C PRO A 170 -1.10 7.33 18.87
N PRO A 171 -1.70 6.44 19.68
CA PRO A 171 -3.15 6.43 19.82
C PRO A 171 -3.56 7.83 20.27
N VAL A 172 -4.44 8.48 19.52
CA VAL A 172 -5.02 9.74 19.97
C VAL A 172 -5.74 9.42 21.28
N SER A 173 -5.38 10.13 22.35
CA SER A 173 -6.08 10.01 23.63
C SER A 173 -7.58 10.09 23.37
N SER A 174 -8.32 9.05 23.77
CA SER A 174 -9.77 9.08 23.81
C SER A 174 -10.18 10.38 24.50
N GLY A 175 -10.67 11.34 23.73
CA GLY A 175 -11.23 12.55 24.27
C GLY A 175 -12.47 12.17 25.06
N GLU A 176 -12.31 11.97 26.36
CA GLU A 176 -13.40 12.21 27.30
C GLU A 176 -13.75 13.69 27.19
N LYS A 177 -14.86 13.97 26.49
CA LYS A 177 -15.92 14.91 26.87
C LYS A 177 -17.05 14.90 25.85
#